data_AF-A0A830CS20-F1
#
_entry.id   AF-A0A830CS20-F1
#
_cell.length_a   1.000
_cell.length_b   1.000
_cell.length_c   1.000
_cell.angle_alpha   90.00
_cell.angle_beta   90.00
_cell.angle_gamma   90.00
#
_symmetry.space_group_name_H-M   'P 1'
#
loop_
_entity.id
_entity.type
_entity.pdbx_description
1 polymer ?
#
loop_
_entity_poly.entity_id
_entity_poly.type
_entity_poly.pdbx_seq_one_letter_code
_entity_poly.pdbx_strand_id
1 'polypeptide(L)'
;MHDYLTGGFTANTSLAHYCRDNGLLLHIHRAMHAVIDRQKNHGIHFRVLAKALRMSGGDHIHSGTVVGKLEGERDITLGFVDFYKLK
;
A
#
# COMPACT_ATOMS: atom_id res chain seq x y z
N MET A 1 -0.46 -9.60 9.45
CA MET A 1 0.20 -8.71 8.48
C MET A 1 0.40 -9.45 7.16
N HIS A 2 0.45 -8.75 6.02
CA HIS A 2 0.67 -9.38 4.72
C HIS A 2 1.45 -8.48 3.76
N ASP A 3 2.33 -9.08 2.95
CA ASP A 3 3.10 -8.39 1.92
C ASP A 3 2.37 -8.48 0.58
N TYR A 4 1.49 -7.52 0.29
CA TYR A 4 0.52 -7.66 -0.80
C TYR A 4 1.12 -7.71 -2.22
N LEU A 5 2.28 -7.10 -2.44
CA LEU A 5 2.94 -7.11 -3.76
C LEU A 5 3.69 -8.41 -4.01
N THR A 6 4.40 -8.92 -3.01
CA THR A 6 5.16 -10.18 -3.13
C THR A 6 4.25 -11.40 -3.00
N GLY A 7 3.20 -11.33 -2.19
CA GLY A 7 2.13 -12.33 -2.11
C GLY A 7 1.14 -12.23 -3.28
N GLY A 8 1.01 -11.06 -3.90
CA GLY A 8 0.16 -10.79 -5.05
C GLY A 8 -1.28 -10.40 -4.68
N PHE A 9 -1.91 -9.63 -5.56
CA PHE A 9 -3.26 -9.09 -5.35
C PHE A 9 -4.33 -10.18 -5.14
N THR A 10 -4.23 -11.32 -5.83
CA THR A 10 -5.18 -12.42 -5.65
C THR A 10 -5.15 -12.96 -4.21
N ALA A 11 -3.95 -13.20 -3.67
CA ALA A 11 -3.81 -13.67 -2.29
C ALA A 11 -4.26 -12.61 -1.28
N ASN A 12 -3.88 -11.35 -1.50
CA ASN A 12 -4.29 -10.24 -0.64
C ASN A 12 -5.81 -10.10 -0.55
N THR A 13 -6.51 -10.16 -1.69
CA THR A 13 -7.98 -10.05 -1.71
C THR A 13 -8.61 -11.18 -0.91
N SER A 14 -8.23 -12.44 -1.18
CA SER A 14 -8.73 -13.60 -0.42
C SER A 14 -8.48 -13.45 1.09
N LEU A 15 -7.28 -13.00 1.48
CA LEU A 15 -6.95 -12.77 2.88
C LEU A 15 -7.77 -11.64 3.50
N ALA A 16 -8.03 -10.55 2.77
CA ALA A 16 -8.84 -9.44 3.25
C ALA A 16 -10.31 -9.85 3.48
N HIS A 17 -10.87 -10.71 2.62
CA HIS A 17 -12.19 -11.32 2.86
C HIS A 17 -12.18 -12.16 4.14
N TYR A 18 -11.21 -13.07 4.29
CA TYR A 18 -11.05 -13.88 5.50
C TYR A 18 -10.94 -13.02 6.77
N CYS A 19 -10.09 -11.99 6.76
CA CYS A 19 -9.91 -11.10 7.90
C CYS A 19 -11.21 -10.39 8.28
N ARG A 20 -12.02 -9.96 7.30
CA ARG A 20 -13.32 -9.35 7.54
C ARG A 20 -14.31 -10.31 8.19
N ASP A 21 -14.38 -11.54 7.70
CA ASP A 21 -15.30 -12.56 8.22
C ASP A 21 -14.91 -13.04 9.63
N ASN A 22 -13.63 -12.88 10.00
CA ASN A 22 -13.09 -13.34 11.28
C ASN A 22 -12.76 -12.19 12.26
N GLY A 23 -13.14 -10.95 11.94
CA GLY A 23 -12.91 -9.80 12.82
C GLY A 23 -11.42 -9.48 13.06
N LEU A 24 -10.55 -9.80 12.11
CA LEU A 24 -9.11 -9.58 12.21
C LEU A 24 -8.71 -8.29 11.48
N LEU A 25 -7.82 -7.50 12.10
CA LEU A 25 -7.17 -6.38 11.42
C LEU A 25 -6.08 -6.90 10.48
N LEU A 26 -6.03 -6.34 9.26
CA LEU A 26 -5.06 -6.68 8.23
C LEU A 26 -4.10 -5.51 7.97
N HIS A 27 -2.97 -5.52 8.68
CA HIS A 27 -1.83 -4.64 8.38
C HIS A 27 -1.11 -5.06 7.10
N ILE A 28 -0.91 -4.14 6.16
CA ILE A 28 -0.26 -4.40 4.88
C ILE A 28 1.13 -3.78 4.82
N HIS A 29 2.10 -4.61 4.44
CA HIS A 29 3.45 -4.18 4.12
C HIS A 29 3.64 -4.12 2.60
N ARG A 30 4.41 -3.12 2.14
CA ARG A 30 4.60 -2.82 0.71
C ARG A 30 5.94 -3.32 0.16
N ALA A 31 6.46 -4.44 0.66
CA ALA A 31 7.71 -5.01 0.17
C ALA A 31 7.71 -5.09 -1.37
N MET A 32 8.86 -4.85 -2.01
CA MET A 32 9.04 -4.76 -3.48
C MET A 32 8.52 -3.47 -4.15
N HIS A 33 7.76 -2.59 -3.47
CA HIS A 33 7.17 -1.40 -4.13
C HIS A 33 8.18 -0.51 -4.88
N ALA A 34 9.34 -0.25 -4.28
CA ALA A 34 10.39 0.62 -4.85
C ALA A 34 11.05 0.06 -6.11
N VAL A 35 10.86 -1.23 -6.41
CA VAL A 35 11.26 -1.81 -7.71
C VAL A 35 10.38 -1.28 -8.84
N ILE A 36 9.14 -0.87 -8.52
CA ILE A 36 8.10 -0.49 -9.47
C ILE A 36 7.84 1.01 -9.46
N ASP A 37 7.92 1.67 -8.31
CA ASP A 37 7.38 3.03 -8.12
C ASP A 37 8.41 4.14 -7.94
N ARG A 38 9.71 3.80 -7.90
CA ARG A 38 10.77 4.75 -7.54
C ARG A 38 11.17 5.68 -8.69
N GLN A 39 11.31 5.14 -9.90
CA GLN A 39 11.84 5.91 -11.02
C GLN A 39 10.74 6.78 -11.65
N LYS A 40 11.06 8.06 -11.88
CA LYS A 40 10.09 9.03 -12.43
C LYS A 40 9.76 8.78 -13.91
N ASN A 41 10.65 8.12 -14.65
CA ASN A 41 10.56 7.93 -16.09
C ASN A 41 9.99 6.56 -16.50
N HIS A 42 9.89 5.59 -15.59
CA HIS A 42 9.34 4.27 -15.89
C HIS A 42 8.83 3.59 -14.62
N GLY A 43 7.67 2.93 -14.73
CA GLY A 43 7.06 2.19 -13.63
C GLY A 43 5.63 2.62 -13.32
N ILE A 44 5.17 2.33 -12.11
CA ILE A 44 3.83 2.66 -11.63
C ILE A 44 3.95 3.47 -10.35
N HIS A 45 3.58 4.74 -10.40
CA HIS A 45 3.66 5.62 -9.23
C HIS A 45 2.84 5.07 -8.05
N PHE A 46 3.40 5.12 -6.83
CA PHE A 46 2.83 4.50 -5.61
C PHE A 46 1.36 4.85 -5.36
N ARG A 47 0.94 6.09 -5.67
CA ARG A 47 -0.47 6.52 -5.61
C ARG A 47 -1.48 5.55 -6.28
N VAL A 48 -1.07 4.88 -7.36
CA VAL A 48 -1.90 3.91 -8.08
C VAL A 48 -1.97 2.60 -7.28
N LEU A 49 -0.81 2.13 -6.81
CA LEU A 49 -0.70 0.93 -5.97
C LEU A 49 -1.47 1.09 -4.65
N ALA A 50 -1.44 2.27 -4.07
CA ALA A 50 -2.23 2.69 -2.90
C ALA A 50 -3.75 2.58 -3.17
N LYS A 51 -4.24 3.09 -4.31
CA LYS A 51 -5.66 2.93 -4.67
C LYS A 51 -6.05 1.47 -4.91
N ALA A 52 -5.19 0.72 -5.61
CA ALA A 52 -5.40 -0.70 -5.86
C ALA A 52 -5.48 -1.49 -4.55
N LEU A 53 -4.57 -1.24 -3.60
CA LEU A 53 -4.61 -1.89 -2.29
C LEU A 53 -5.86 -1.49 -1.50
N ARG A 54 -6.29 -0.22 -1.55
CA ARG A 54 -7.54 0.20 -0.91
C ARG A 54 -8.76 -0.57 -1.43
N MET A 55 -8.76 -0.92 -2.73
CA MET A 55 -9.81 -1.75 -3.34
C MET A 55 -9.66 -3.24 -3.00
N SER A 56 -8.45 -3.81 -3.02
CA SER A 56 -8.24 -5.23 -2.70
C SER A 56 -8.37 -5.54 -1.21
N GLY A 57 -8.20 -4.54 -0.34
CA GLY A 57 -8.43 -4.64 1.09
C GLY A 57 -7.15 -4.62 1.92
N GLY A 58 -7.21 -3.87 3.03
CA GLY A 58 -6.16 -3.70 4.04
C GLY A 58 -6.55 -2.56 4.99
N ASP A 59 -6.26 -2.70 6.27
CA ASP A 59 -6.63 -1.70 7.28
C ASP A 59 -5.54 -0.63 7.46
N HIS A 60 -4.27 -1.03 7.32
CA HIS A 60 -3.11 -0.15 7.39
C HIS A 60 -2.15 -0.43 6.25
N ILE A 61 -1.43 0.59 5.79
CA ILE A 61 -0.35 0.48 4.79
C ILE A 61 0.82 1.36 5.21
N HIS A 62 2.05 0.91 4.97
CA HIS A 62 3.22 1.78 5.06
C HIS A 62 3.16 2.87 3.98
N SER A 63 3.08 4.14 4.39
CA SER A 63 3.06 5.31 3.50
C SER A 63 4.45 5.91 3.27
N GLY A 64 5.43 5.63 4.12
CA GLY A 64 6.72 6.30 4.13
C GLY A 64 6.72 7.50 5.09
N THR A 65 7.90 7.94 5.49
CA THR A 65 8.06 8.94 6.57
C THR A 65 8.53 10.31 6.10
N VAL A 66 8.94 10.45 4.83
CA VAL A 66 9.56 11.67 4.24
C VAL A 66 10.94 12.00 4.83
N VAL A 67 11.09 11.92 6.16
CA VAL A 67 12.31 12.27 6.91
C VAL A 67 13.18 11.06 7.31
N GLY A 68 12.75 9.84 6.97
CA GLY A 68 13.45 8.62 7.36
C GLY A 68 14.53 8.18 6.38
N LYS A 69 15.01 6.95 6.58
CA LYS A 69 16.04 6.33 5.73
C LYS A 69 15.60 6.09 4.28
N LEU A 70 14.30 5.86 4.05
CA LEU A 70 13.77 5.54 2.74
C LEU A 70 13.20 6.79 2.06
N GLU A 71 13.36 6.86 0.74
CA GLU A 71 12.92 7.97 -0.11
C GLU A 71 11.41 8.26 0.04
N GLY A 72 11.05 9.54 0.08
CA GLY A 72 9.67 10.00 0.07
C GLY A 72 9.61 11.52 -0.07
N GLU A 73 8.92 12.01 -1.10
CA GLU A 73 8.68 13.45 -1.31
C GLU A 73 7.37 13.83 -0.61
N ARG A 74 7.38 14.96 0.11
CA ARG A 74 6.31 15.34 1.05
C ARG A 74 4.97 15.51 0.36
N ASP A 75 4.91 16.25 -0.74
CA ASP A 75 3.64 16.61 -1.37
C ASP A 75 3.02 15.40 -2.06
N ILE A 76 3.85 14.55 -2.68
CA ILE A 76 3.46 13.24 -3.18
C ILE A 76 2.92 12.35 -2.05
N THR A 77 3.60 12.30 -0.89
CA THR A 77 3.16 11.51 0.26
C THR A 77 1.82 11.96 0.80
N LEU A 78 1.61 13.26 0.97
CA LEU A 78 0.32 13.81 1.40
C LEU A 78 -0.79 13.41 0.42
N GLY A 79 -0.53 13.53 -0.89
CA GLY A 79 -1.51 13.21 -1.93
C GLY A 79 -2.06 11.78 -1.86
N PHE A 80 -1.26 10.76 -1.52
CA PHE A 80 -1.77 9.39 -1.37
C PHE A 80 -2.19 9.01 0.06
N VAL A 81 -1.71 9.72 1.09
CA VAL A 81 -2.20 9.55 2.46
C VAL A 81 -3.67 9.96 2.57
N ASP A 82 -4.07 11.02 1.88
CA ASP A 82 -5.47 11.49 1.88
C ASP A 82 -6.43 10.43 1.30
N PHE A 83 -5.99 9.64 0.32
CA PHE A 83 -6.78 8.52 -0.19
C PHE A 83 -7.05 7.43 0.85
N TYR A 84 -6.23 7.30 1.89
CA TYR A 84 -6.36 6.24 2.90
C TYR A 84 -7.10 6.68 4.17
N LYS A 85 -7.19 7.99 4.43
CA LYS A 85 -7.85 8.54 5.62
C LYS A 85 -9.37 8.69 5.48
N LEU A 86 -9.87 8.76 4.25
CA LEU A 86 -11.30 8.92 3.97
C LEU A 86 -12.03 7.57 4.14
N LYS A 87 -12.42 7.22 5.36
CA LYS A 87 -13.60 6.37 5.60
C LYS A 87 -14.80 7.27 5.82
#